data_AF-A0AB37VR61-F1
#
_entry.id   AF-A0AB37VR61-F1
#
_cell.length_a   1.000
_cell.length_b   1.000
_cell.length_c   1.000
_cell.angle_alpha   90.00
_cell.angle_beta   90.00
_cell.angle_gamma   90.00
#
_symmetry.space_group_name_H-M   'P 1'
#
loop_
_entity.id
_entity.type
_entity.pdbx_description
1 polymer ?
#
loop_
_entity_poly.entity_id
_entity_poly.type
_entity_poly.pdbx_seq_one_letter_code
_entity_poly.pdbx_strand_id
1 'polypeptide(L)'
;MTYTHLTPNELVMIEAYFHQETPVAIVAKQLKRGRQTIYNVYNFLKCGGTALEYFEQYKENKRRCGRTEIIFPAEEKEYIAKRSTEGWTPDVIIGRAERTFSCSVSTLYRRFKTGEFNVLHLPMQGKRKPNGY
;
A
#
# COMPACT_ATOMS: atom_id res chain seq x y z
N MET A 1 7.38 19.82 -3.47
CA MET A 1 6.93 19.54 -4.86
C MET A 1 6.30 18.16 -4.88
N THR A 2 5.00 18.06 -5.16
CA THR A 2 4.31 16.77 -5.22
C THR A 2 4.45 16.21 -6.62
N TYR A 3 4.98 14.99 -6.74
CA TYR A 3 5.10 14.33 -8.04
C TYR A 3 3.71 14.14 -8.66
N THR A 4 3.50 14.70 -9.85
CA THR A 4 2.22 14.63 -10.55
C THR A 4 2.29 13.58 -11.64
N HIS A 5 1.50 12.51 -11.50
CA HIS A 5 1.45 11.41 -12.47
C HIS A 5 0.84 11.86 -13.81
N LEU A 6 1.23 11.17 -14.89
CA LEU A 6 0.55 11.30 -16.18
C LEU A 6 -0.83 10.64 -16.11
N THR A 7 -1.82 11.33 -16.66
CA THR A 7 -3.17 10.80 -16.85
C THR A 7 -3.23 9.92 -18.10
N PRO A 8 -4.23 9.03 -18.21
CA PRO A 8 -4.43 8.23 -19.43
C PRO A 8 -4.60 9.10 -20.68
N ASN A 9 -5.31 10.22 -20.58
CA ASN A 9 -5.49 11.16 -21.69
C ASN A 9 -4.16 11.77 -22.14
N GLU A 10 -3.29 12.13 -21.20
CA GLU A 10 -1.95 12.62 -21.53
C GLU A 10 -1.11 11.55 -22.21
N LEU A 11 -1.20 10.28 -21.79
CA LEU A 11 -0.48 9.18 -22.44
C LEU A 11 -0.92 9.00 -23.89
N VAL A 12 -2.23 9.03 -24.16
CA VAL A 12 -2.77 8.96 -25.54
C VAL A 12 -2.31 10.16 -26.38
N MET A 13 -2.31 11.37 -25.81
CA MET A 13 -1.78 12.56 -26.50
C MET A 13 -0.29 12.40 -26.82
N ILE A 14 0.51 11.92 -25.87
CA ILE A 14 1.95 11.69 -26.05
C ILE A 14 2.20 10.67 -27.16
N GLU A 15 1.43 9.59 -27.21
CA GLU A 15 1.51 8.58 -28.28
C GLU A 15 1.14 9.16 -29.65
N ALA A 16 0.08 9.97 -29.73
CA ALA A 16 -0.29 10.66 -30.96
C ALA A 16 0.83 11.61 -31.44
N TYR A 17 1.46 12.37 -30.53
CA TYR A 17 2.59 13.23 -30.85
C TYR A 17 3.84 12.45 -31.26
N PHE A 18 4.05 11.28 -30.67
CA PHE A 18 5.14 10.38 -31.04
C PHE A 18 5.00 9.90 -32.49
N HIS A 19 3.80 9.50 -32.90
CA HIS A 19 3.52 9.12 -34.29
C HIS A 19 3.60 10.29 -35.29
N GLN A 20 3.40 11.52 -34.82
CA GLN A 20 3.63 12.75 -35.59
C GLN A 20 5.10 13.20 -35.58
N GLU A 21 6.01 12.39 -35.03
CA GLU A 21 7.44 12.69 -34.91
C GLU A 21 7.75 14.01 -34.18
N THR A 22 6.84 14.45 -33.30
CA THR A 22 6.99 15.73 -32.60
C THR A 22 8.11 15.61 -31.55
N PRO A 23 9.06 16.56 -31.49
CA PRO A 23 10.14 16.50 -30.52
C PRO A 23 9.65 16.55 -29.05
N VAL A 24 10.28 15.75 -28.18
CA VAL A 24 9.98 15.67 -26.72
C VAL A 24 9.91 17.05 -26.05
N ALA A 25 10.79 17.97 -26.45
CA ALA A 25 10.85 19.31 -25.87
C ALA A 25 9.58 20.14 -26.14
N ILE A 26 8.92 19.93 -27.29
CA ILE A 26 7.69 20.62 -27.66
C ILE A 26 6.52 20.03 -26.89
N VAL A 27 6.39 18.70 -26.88
CA VAL A 27 5.34 17.99 -26.14
C VAL A 27 5.39 18.30 -24.64
N ALA A 28 6.59 18.32 -24.06
CA ALA A 28 6.78 18.67 -22.65
C ALA A 28 6.29 20.10 -22.34
N LYS A 29 6.53 21.07 -23.23
CA LYS A 29 6.01 22.43 -23.09
C LYS A 29 4.49 22.49 -23.23
N GLN A 30 3.93 21.81 -24.23
CA GLN A 30 2.48 21.79 -24.50
C GLN A 30 1.70 21.16 -23.35
N LEU A 31 2.14 20.00 -22.85
CA LEU A 31 1.53 19.31 -21.72
C LEU A 31 1.94 19.87 -20.35
N LYS A 32 2.81 20.89 -20.32
CA LYS A 32 3.37 21.48 -19.09
C LYS A 32 3.98 20.42 -18.15
N ARG A 33 4.66 19.43 -18.73
CA ARG A 33 5.32 18.33 -18.01
C ARG A 33 6.84 18.44 -18.07
N GLY A 34 7.51 17.78 -17.13
CA GLY A 34 8.97 17.65 -17.17
C GLY A 34 9.42 16.89 -18.41
N ARG A 35 10.51 17.35 -19.05
CA ARG A 35 11.08 16.70 -20.25
C ARG A 35 11.38 15.22 -20.02
N GLN A 36 11.91 14.88 -18.84
CA GLN A 36 12.21 13.49 -18.48
C GLN A 36 10.95 12.61 -18.48
N THR A 37 9.83 13.13 -18.00
CA THR A 37 8.56 12.39 -17.95
C THR A 37 8.09 12.00 -19.35
N ILE A 38 8.14 12.93 -20.29
CA ILE A 38 7.77 12.68 -21.70
C ILE A 38 8.79 11.76 -22.37
N TYR A 39 10.09 11.98 -22.11
CA TYR A 39 11.15 11.13 -22.65
C TYR A 39 10.98 9.66 -22.28
N ASN A 40 10.62 9.37 -21.02
CA ASN A 40 10.40 8.00 -20.55
C ASN A 40 9.28 7.29 -21.33
N VAL A 41 8.20 8.01 -21.66
CA VAL A 41 7.11 7.47 -22.48
C VAL A 41 7.56 7.28 -23.93
N TYR A 42 8.22 8.28 -24.53
CA TYR A 42 8.77 8.17 -25.88
C TYR A 42 9.73 6.98 -26.03
N ASN A 43 10.61 6.77 -25.05
CA ASN A 43 11.53 5.66 -25.07
C ASN A 43 10.81 4.31 -25.01
N PHE A 44 9.72 4.21 -24.25
CA PHE A 44 8.87 3.01 -24.22
C PHE A 44 8.18 2.76 -25.56
N LEU A 45 7.63 3.81 -26.19
CA LEU A 45 7.01 3.72 -27.51
C LEU A 45 8.01 3.34 -28.61
N LYS A 46 9.26 3.83 -28.53
CA LYS A 46 10.36 3.41 -29.42
C LYS A 46 10.70 1.93 -29.32
N CYS A 47 10.48 1.32 -28.15
CA CYS A 47 10.64 -0.12 -27.97
C CYS A 47 9.45 -0.93 -28.50
N GLY A 48 8.47 -0.28 -29.16
CA GLY A 48 7.30 -0.92 -29.75
C GLY A 48 6.11 -1.07 -28.80
N GLY A 49 6.19 -0.49 -27.60
CA GLY A 49 5.07 -0.50 -26.66
C GLY A 49 3.99 0.54 -27.00
N THR A 50 2.83 0.43 -26.36
CA THR A 50 1.70 1.36 -26.51
C THR A 50 1.45 2.22 -25.27
N ALA A 51 0.69 3.31 -25.40
CA ALA A 51 0.25 4.12 -24.25
C ALA A 51 -0.54 3.30 -23.22
N LEU A 52 -1.36 2.35 -23.69
CA LEU A 52 -2.14 1.47 -22.82
C LEU A 52 -1.23 0.55 -22.00
N GLU A 53 -0.27 -0.11 -22.65
CA GLU A 53 0.70 -0.99 -21.97
C GLU A 53 1.55 -0.21 -20.96
N TYR A 54 1.96 1.03 -21.28
CA TYR A 54 2.67 1.89 -20.33
C TYR A 54 1.82 2.16 -19.08
N PHE A 55 0.53 2.41 -19.25
CA PHE A 55 -0.40 2.64 -18.15
C PHE A 55 -0.64 1.37 -17.32
N GLU A 56 -0.77 0.21 -17.96
CA GLU A 56 -0.91 -1.08 -17.29
C GLU A 56 0.35 -1.43 -16.48
N GLN A 57 1.53 -1.25 -17.06
CA GLN A 57 2.81 -1.42 -16.37
C GLN A 57 2.90 -0.50 -15.15
N TYR A 58 2.44 0.74 -15.28
CA TYR A 58 2.36 1.66 -14.14
C TYR A 58 1.44 1.15 -13.04
N LYS A 59 0.24 0.65 -13.36
CA LYS A 59 -0.68 0.05 -12.38
C LYS A 59 -0.06 -1.15 -11.68
N GLU A 60 0.60 -2.01 -12.43
CA GLU A 60 1.29 -3.19 -11.90
C GLU A 60 2.43 -2.79 -10.95
N ASN A 61 3.24 -1.81 -11.34
CA ASN A 61 4.31 -1.28 -10.48
C ASN A 61 3.74 -0.64 -9.21
N LYS A 62 2.60 0.06 -9.30
CA LYS A 62 1.92 0.64 -8.14
C LYS A 62 1.36 -0.43 -7.20
N ARG A 63 0.91 -1.57 -7.71
CA ARG A 63 0.50 -2.72 -6.88
C ARG A 63 1.64 -3.29 -6.04
N ARG A 64 2.88 -3.19 -6.54
CA ARG A 64 4.10 -3.63 -5.84
C ARG A 64 4.65 -2.59 -4.87
N CYS A 65 4.12 -1.37 -4.90
CA CYS A 65 4.53 -0.31 -3.99
C CYS A 65 3.81 -0.45 -2.65
N GLY A 66 4.48 0.00 -1.59
CA GLY A 66 3.92 -0.01 -0.24
C GLY A 66 4.13 -1.32 0.51
N ARG A 67 3.66 -1.35 1.75
CA ARG A 67 3.77 -2.53 2.62
C ARG A 67 2.68 -3.52 2.27
N THR A 68 3.07 -4.75 1.93
CA THR A 68 2.14 -5.86 1.73
C THR A 68 1.45 -6.24 3.04
N GLU A 69 0.25 -6.79 2.91
CA GLU A 69 -0.50 -7.26 4.07
C GLU A 69 0.22 -8.45 4.72
N ILE A 70 0.36 -8.42 6.05
CA ILE A 70 0.81 -9.60 6.81
C ILE A 70 -0.37 -10.54 6.92
N ILE A 71 -0.34 -11.65 6.20
CA ILE A 71 -1.37 -12.69 6.27
C ILE A 71 -1.04 -13.60 7.46
N PHE A 72 -1.94 -13.69 8.42
CA PHE A 72 -1.83 -14.67 9.50
C PHE A 72 -2.23 -16.06 8.99
N PRO A 73 -1.45 -17.10 9.29
CA PRO A 73 -1.88 -18.49 9.12
C PRO A 73 -3.21 -18.75 9.86
N ALA A 74 -4.03 -19.67 9.33
CA ALA A 74 -5.33 -20.00 9.92
C ALA A 74 -5.20 -20.39 11.42
N GLU A 75 -4.17 -21.17 11.75
CA GLU A 75 -3.89 -21.57 13.13
C GLU A 75 -3.56 -20.41 14.07
N GLU A 76 -2.87 -19.37 13.58
CA GLU A 76 -2.58 -18.17 14.38
C GLU A 76 -3.88 -17.41 14.63
N LYS A 77 -4.74 -17.29 13.62
CA LYS A 77 -6.04 -16.62 13.75
C LYS A 77 -6.96 -17.32 14.74
N GLU A 78 -7.08 -18.64 14.65
CA GLU A 78 -7.89 -19.44 15.58
C GLU A 78 -7.40 -19.31 17.02
N TYR A 79 -6.07 -19.39 17.23
CA TYR A 79 -5.49 -19.22 18.55
C TYR A 79 -5.74 -17.82 19.12
N ILE A 80 -5.51 -16.77 18.32
CA ILE A 80 -5.76 -15.38 18.74
C ILE A 80 -7.24 -15.21 19.09
N ALA A 81 -8.16 -15.67 18.25
CA ALA A 81 -9.59 -15.57 18.48
C ALA A 81 -10.00 -16.26 19.79
N LYS A 82 -9.54 -17.50 20.00
CA LYS A 82 -9.81 -18.27 21.23
C LYS A 82 -9.29 -17.54 22.47
N ARG A 83 -8.01 -17.15 22.49
CA ARG A 83 -7.43 -16.44 23.64
C ARG A 83 -8.09 -15.09 23.90
N SER A 84 -8.54 -14.41 22.84
CA SER A 84 -9.30 -13.17 22.98
C SER A 84 -10.63 -13.41 23.68
N THR A 85 -11.38 -14.46 23.32
CA THR A 85 -12.63 -14.80 24.02
C THR A 85 -12.42 -15.17 25.49
N GLU A 86 -11.25 -15.68 25.84
CA GLU A 86 -10.81 -15.91 27.23
C GLU A 86 -10.38 -14.61 27.96
N GLY A 87 -10.47 -13.45 27.30
CA GLY A 87 -10.18 -12.13 27.87
C GLY A 87 -8.71 -11.73 27.84
N TRP A 88 -7.86 -12.41 27.07
CA TRP A 88 -6.43 -12.09 27.02
C TRP A 88 -6.16 -10.86 26.14
N THR A 89 -5.24 -10.01 26.58
CA THR A 89 -4.74 -8.90 25.76
C THR A 89 -3.70 -9.37 24.74
N PRO A 90 -3.49 -8.64 23.63
CA PRO A 90 -2.40 -8.89 22.69
C PRO A 90 -1.02 -9.02 23.35
N ASP A 91 -0.75 -8.25 24.40
CA ASP A 91 0.48 -8.34 25.19
C ASP A 91 0.62 -9.70 25.88
N VAL A 92 -0.46 -10.25 26.41
CA VAL A 92 -0.45 -11.57 27.06
C VAL A 92 -0.35 -12.69 26.02
N ILE A 93 -1.08 -12.57 24.91
CA ILE A 93 -1.09 -13.55 23.81
C ILE A 93 0.32 -13.77 23.27
N ILE A 94 1.09 -12.71 23.03
CA ILE A 94 2.45 -12.79 22.50
C ILE A 94 3.49 -12.94 23.62
N GLY A 95 3.33 -12.20 24.73
CA GLY A 95 4.33 -12.09 25.79
C GLY A 95 4.53 -13.37 26.61
N ARG A 96 3.56 -14.29 26.62
CA ARG A 96 3.74 -15.62 27.22
C ARG A 96 4.66 -16.53 26.41
N ALA A 97 4.93 -16.20 25.16
CA ALA A 97 5.73 -17.02 24.24
C ALA A 97 5.25 -18.49 24.11
N GLU A 98 3.94 -18.75 24.31
CA GLU A 98 3.33 -20.09 24.14
C GLU A 98 3.42 -20.57 22.68
N ARG A 99 3.45 -19.63 21.72
CA ARG A 99 3.66 -19.89 20.29
C ARG A 99 4.51 -18.77 19.68
N THR A 100 5.23 -19.08 18.60
CA THR A 100 5.91 -18.07 17.79
C THR A 100 4.89 -17.35 16.91
N PHE A 101 4.84 -16.03 17.00
CA PHE A 101 4.00 -15.20 16.14
C PHE A 101 4.82 -14.48 15.09
N SER A 102 4.29 -14.44 13.88
CA SER A 102 4.87 -13.69 12.76
C SER A 102 4.80 -12.17 12.94
N CYS A 103 4.03 -11.67 13.90
CA CYS A 103 3.73 -10.25 14.07
C CYS A 103 4.07 -9.73 15.47
N SER A 104 4.26 -8.41 15.58
CA SER A 104 4.43 -7.72 16.87
C SER A 104 3.09 -7.46 17.57
N VAL A 105 3.13 -7.22 18.88
CA VAL A 105 1.98 -6.82 19.70
C VAL A 105 1.22 -5.64 19.09
N SER A 106 1.93 -4.59 18.65
CA SER A 106 1.30 -3.42 18.02
C SER A 106 0.59 -3.78 16.71
N THR A 107 1.11 -4.75 15.95
CA THR A 107 0.46 -5.23 14.73
C THR A 107 -0.82 -5.96 15.08
N LEU A 108 -0.79 -6.79 16.13
CA LEU A 108 -1.96 -7.50 16.63
C LEU A 108 -3.05 -6.51 17.08
N TYR A 109 -2.72 -5.48 17.87
CA TYR A 109 -3.68 -4.42 18.23
C TYR A 109 -4.31 -3.73 17.01
N ARG A 110 -3.52 -3.46 15.97
CA ARG A 110 -4.04 -2.89 14.73
C ARG A 110 -5.02 -3.84 14.03
N ARG A 111 -4.82 -5.17 14.10
CA ARG A 111 -5.74 -6.16 13.54
C ARG A 111 -7.10 -6.19 14.24
N PHE A 112 -7.12 -6.02 15.57
CA PHE A 112 -8.37 -5.79 16.29
C PHE A 112 -9.05 -4.51 15.78
N LYS A 113 -8.31 -3.39 15.69
CA LYS A 113 -8.86 -2.11 15.23
C LYS A 113 -9.41 -2.15 13.81
N THR A 114 -8.79 -2.92 12.90
CA THR A 114 -9.26 -3.07 11.51
C THR A 114 -10.44 -4.05 11.38
N GLY A 115 -10.87 -4.68 12.47
CA GLY A 115 -12.01 -5.60 12.48
C GLY A 115 -11.68 -7.04 12.08
N GLU A 116 -10.40 -7.39 11.95
CA GLU A 116 -9.99 -8.79 11.69
C GLU A 116 -10.22 -9.67 12.92
N PHE A 117 -10.15 -9.09 14.11
CA PHE A 117 -10.56 -9.70 15.37
C PHE A 117 -11.55 -8.78 16.10
N ASN A 118 -12.46 -9.36 16.88
CA ASN A 118 -13.48 -8.59 17.58
C ASN A 118 -12.85 -7.80 18.75
N VAL A 119 -12.85 -6.47 18.63
CA VAL A 119 -12.32 -5.54 19.64
C VAL A 119 -13.01 -5.70 20.99
N LEU A 120 -14.28 -6.12 21.02
CA LEU A 120 -15.05 -6.29 22.27
C LEU A 120 -14.53 -7.42 23.14
N HIS A 121 -13.74 -8.35 22.58
CA HIS A 121 -13.06 -9.38 23.36
C HIS A 121 -11.81 -8.86 24.08
N LEU A 122 -11.30 -7.67 23.71
CA LEU A 122 -10.23 -7.05 24.46
C LEU A 122 -10.78 -6.49 25.77
N PRO A 123 -10.14 -6.76 26.92
CA PRO A 123 -10.54 -6.14 28.16
C PRO A 123 -10.40 -4.61 28.02
N MET A 124 -11.44 -3.86 28.40
CA MET A 124 -11.41 -2.40 28.40
C MET A 124 -10.19 -1.92 29.18
N GLN A 125 -9.52 -0.87 28.67
CA GLN A 125 -8.45 -0.21 29.42
C GLN A 125 -8.95 0.08 30.83
N GLY A 126 -8.30 -0.52 31.82
CA GLY A 126 -8.60 -0.25 33.22
C GLY A 126 -8.51 1.25 33.47
N LYS A 127 -9.42 1.78 34.29
CA LYS A 127 -9.37 3.18 34.73
C LYS A 127 -8.01 3.41 35.38
N ARG A 128 -7.10 4.10 34.67
CA ARG A 128 -5.84 4.52 35.27
C ARG A 128 -6.17 5.42 36.44
N LYS A 129 -5.64 5.09 37.63
CA LYS A 129 -5.67 6.05 38.73
C LYS A 129 -4.87 7.28 38.32
N PRO A 130 -5.26 8.49 38.74
CA PRO A 130 -4.43 9.67 38.57
C PRO A 130 -3.02 9.41 39.13
N ASN A 131 -1.99 9.90 38.45
CA ASN A 131 -0.62 9.81 38.97
C ASN A 131 -0.55 10.54 40.32
N GLY A 132 -0.20 9.83 41.40
CA GLY A 132 -0.10 10.38 42.75
C GLY A 132 -0.98 9.73 43.84
N TYR A 133 -1.54 8.54 43.58
CA TYR A 133 -2.21 7.69 44.59
C TYR A 133 -1.47 6.38 44.78
#